data_AF-A0A9E6SEX3-F1
#
_entry.id   AF-A0A9E6SEX3-F1
#
_cell.length_a   1.000
_cell.length_b   1.000
_cell.length_c   1.000
_cell.angle_alpha   90.00
_cell.angle_beta   90.00
_cell.angle_gamma   90.00
#
_symmetry.space_group_name_H-M   'P 1'
#
loop_
_entity.id
_entity.type
_entity.pdbx_description
1 polymer ?
#
loop_
_entity_poly.entity_id
_entity_poly.type
_entity_poly.pdbx_seq_one_letter_code
_entity_poly.pdbx_strand_id
1 'polypeptide(L)'
;MTASEVYEKLLAEGCNKSHFAVHRSEHDAFCLAQRGDKWVVYYSERGQDSPPEYESASENDACQFFYKLVLEQQHWHILGFFEDEDDAIALEERLKSIGVEPIRNDIPAYKHRDDPRYRVFVAGKDIFKVRGLWGDTAVTYT
;
A
#
# COMPACT_ATOMS: atom_id res chain seq x y z
N MET A 1 -4.05 18.71 -12.50
CA MET A 1 -4.33 17.57 -11.63
C MET A 1 -4.66 18.11 -10.26
N THR A 2 -5.85 17.82 -9.75
CA THR A 2 -6.27 18.19 -8.39
C THR A 2 -5.91 17.09 -7.40
N ALA A 3 -6.00 17.41 -6.12
CA ALA A 3 -5.82 16.46 -5.02
C ALA A 3 -6.81 15.27 -5.11
N SER A 4 -8.08 15.55 -5.47
CA SER A 4 -9.08 14.50 -5.70
C SER A 4 -8.72 13.63 -6.91
N GLU A 5 -8.26 14.24 -8.01
CA GLU A 5 -7.84 13.48 -9.20
C GLU A 5 -6.62 12.59 -8.94
N VAL A 6 -5.62 13.07 -8.17
CA VAL A 6 -4.45 12.24 -7.86
C VAL A 6 -4.83 11.06 -6.95
N TYR A 7 -5.75 11.26 -5.99
CA TYR A 7 -6.25 10.19 -5.14
C TYR A 7 -6.85 9.06 -5.99
N GLU A 8 -7.80 9.37 -6.88
CA GLU A 8 -8.44 8.39 -7.76
C GLU A 8 -7.44 7.72 -8.71
N LYS A 9 -6.45 8.46 -9.22
CA LYS A 9 -5.40 7.87 -10.08
C LYS A 9 -4.52 6.88 -9.32
N LEU A 10 -4.11 7.21 -8.09
CA LEU A 10 -3.34 6.27 -7.25
C LEU A 10 -4.15 5.01 -6.94
N LEU A 11 -5.46 5.17 -6.67
CA LEU A 11 -6.34 4.02 -6.51
C LEU A 11 -6.41 3.18 -7.78
N ALA A 12 -6.56 3.78 -8.96
CA ALA A 12 -6.59 3.05 -10.23
C ALA A 12 -5.26 2.34 -10.54
N GLU A 13 -4.14 2.83 -10.00
CA GLU A 13 -2.83 2.18 -10.10
C GLU A 13 -2.63 1.02 -9.11
N GLY A 14 -3.61 0.74 -8.26
CA GLY A 14 -3.52 -0.31 -7.25
C GLY A 14 -2.61 0.08 -6.09
N CYS A 15 -2.39 1.37 -5.86
CA CYS A 15 -1.64 1.82 -4.68
C CYS A 15 -2.39 1.46 -3.39
N ASN A 16 -1.65 1.03 -2.37
CA ASN A 16 -2.24 0.67 -1.10
C ASN A 16 -2.60 1.95 -0.32
N LYS A 17 -3.88 2.08 0.07
CA LYS A 17 -4.42 3.24 0.79
C LYS A 17 -3.74 3.50 2.14
N SER A 18 -3.06 2.51 2.73
CA SER A 18 -2.29 2.71 3.95
C SER A 18 -0.94 3.40 3.72
N HIS A 19 -0.45 3.49 2.47
CA HIS A 19 0.87 4.06 2.18
C HIS A 19 0.81 5.53 1.74
N PHE A 20 -0.38 6.08 1.53
CA PHE A 20 -0.54 7.46 1.11
C PHE A 20 -1.81 8.11 1.63
N ALA A 21 -1.78 9.43 1.80
CA ALA A 21 -2.92 10.23 2.20
C ALA A 21 -2.98 11.54 1.41
N VAL A 22 -4.21 11.99 1.15
CA VAL A 22 -4.50 13.25 0.46
C VAL A 22 -5.43 14.07 1.32
N HIS A 23 -5.14 15.37 1.47
CA HIS A 23 -5.81 16.33 2.35
C HIS A 23 -5.75 16.03 3.86
N ARG A 24 -5.02 15.00 4.27
CA ARG A 24 -4.85 14.64 5.68
C ARG A 24 -3.46 14.08 5.93
N SER A 25 -3.08 14.05 7.20
CA SER A 25 -1.95 13.26 7.67
C SER A 25 -2.42 11.83 7.94
N GLU A 26 -1.55 10.87 7.67
CA GLU A 26 -1.74 9.46 7.99
C GLU A 26 -0.40 8.91 8.49
N HIS A 27 -0.45 7.91 9.35
CA HIS A 27 0.77 7.32 9.89
C HIS A 27 1.41 6.34 8.89
N ASP A 28 2.74 6.36 8.85
CA ASP A 28 3.58 5.50 8.02
C ASP A 28 3.22 5.61 6.52
N ALA A 29 2.97 6.85 6.07
CA ALA A 29 2.45 7.16 4.76
C ALA A 29 2.99 8.48 4.18
N PHE A 30 3.08 8.56 2.86
CA PHE A 30 3.30 9.83 2.16
C PHE A 30 2.01 10.65 2.13
N CYS A 31 2.09 11.91 2.53
CA CYS A 31 0.95 12.80 2.68
C CYS A 31 1.06 13.99 1.71
N LEU A 32 -0.05 14.31 1.06
CA LEU A 32 -0.26 15.57 0.32
C LEU A 32 -1.26 16.43 1.10
N ALA A 33 -0.85 17.59 1.57
CA ALA A 33 -1.73 18.49 2.32
C ALA A 33 -1.51 19.97 1.96
N GLN A 34 -2.54 20.78 2.15
CA GLN A 34 -2.44 22.23 2.05
C GLN A 34 -2.04 22.80 3.42
N ARG A 35 -0.92 23.53 3.48
CA ARG A 35 -0.42 24.21 4.68
C ARG A 35 -0.24 25.70 4.35
N GLY A 36 -1.14 26.52 4.87
CA GLY A 36 -1.19 27.95 4.50
C GLY A 36 -1.53 28.13 3.02
N ASP A 37 -0.68 28.87 2.30
CA ASP A 37 -0.81 29.15 0.86
C ASP A 37 -0.12 28.11 -0.04
N LYS A 38 0.50 27.08 0.55
CA LYS A 38 1.25 26.06 -0.18
C LYS A 38 0.65 24.66 -0.04
N TRP A 39 0.87 23.88 -1.07
CA TRP A 39 0.75 22.42 -1.06
C TRP A 39 2.09 21.81 -0.68
N VAL A 40 2.03 20.87 0.25
CA VAL A 40 3.20 20.25 0.88
C VAL A 40 3.08 18.72 0.75
N VAL A 41 4.15 18.11 0.27
CA VAL A 41 4.34 16.66 0.24
C VAL A 41 5.38 16.28 1.27
N TYR A 42 5.06 15.33 2.13
CA TYR A 42 5.92 14.89 3.23
C TYR A 42 5.60 13.45 3.63
N TYR A 43 6.54 12.78 4.29
CA TYR A 43 6.29 11.51 4.95
C TYR A 43 5.92 11.74 6.42
N SER A 44 4.98 10.98 6.96
CA SER A 44 4.67 10.99 8.40
C SER A 44 4.93 9.61 8.97
N GLU A 45 5.87 9.50 9.92
CA GLU A 45 6.20 8.24 10.60
C GLU A 45 5.62 8.29 12.00
N ARG A 46 4.71 7.38 12.35
CA ARG A 46 4.10 7.32 13.70
C ARG A 46 3.61 8.67 14.24
N GLY A 47 3.13 9.54 13.36
CA GLY A 47 2.58 10.86 13.69
C GLY A 47 3.61 11.97 13.80
N GLN A 48 4.87 11.69 13.45
CA GLN A 48 5.92 12.68 13.30
C GLN A 48 6.14 12.97 11.82
N ASP A 49 5.84 14.21 11.43
CA ASP A 49 6.04 14.65 10.06
C ASP A 49 7.53 14.92 9.82
N SER A 50 8.04 14.30 8.77
CA SER A 50 9.36 14.62 8.23
C SER A 50 9.33 15.99 7.56
N PRO A 51 10.51 16.61 7.34
CA PRO A 51 10.61 17.79 6.48
C PRO A 51 9.93 17.54 5.12
N PRO A 52 9.36 18.59 4.48
CA PRO A 52 8.75 18.44 3.17
C PRO A 52 9.71 17.87 2.14
N GLU A 53 9.26 16.85 1.42
CA GLU A 53 9.89 16.35 0.20
C GLU A 53 9.67 17.32 -0.96
N TYR A 54 8.55 18.04 -0.94
CA TYR A 54 8.21 19.05 -1.95
C TYR A 54 7.21 20.08 -1.41
N GLU A 55 7.35 21.32 -1.88
CA GLU A 55 6.40 22.40 -1.61
C GLU A 55 6.13 23.21 -2.89
N SER A 56 4.87 23.59 -3.11
CA SER A 56 4.51 24.48 -4.21
C SER A 56 3.23 25.26 -3.91
N ALA A 57 3.10 26.47 -4.45
CA ALA A 57 1.83 27.20 -4.45
C ALA A 57 0.83 26.60 -5.47
N SER A 58 1.31 25.81 -6.44
CA SER A 58 0.51 25.15 -7.46
C SER A 58 0.05 23.77 -6.98
N GLU A 59 -1.25 23.58 -6.82
CA GLU A 59 -1.86 22.27 -6.54
C GLU A 59 -1.42 21.23 -7.57
N ASN A 60 -1.44 21.62 -8.84
CA ASN A 60 -1.09 20.73 -9.94
C ASN A 60 0.32 20.17 -9.80
N ASP A 61 1.29 21.02 -9.47
CA ASP A 61 2.69 20.60 -9.44
C ASP A 61 2.96 19.70 -8.23
N ALA A 62 2.37 20.03 -7.07
CA ALA A 62 2.42 19.18 -5.89
C ALA A 62 1.75 17.81 -6.13
N CYS A 63 0.60 17.79 -6.81
CA CYS A 63 -0.08 16.55 -7.17
C CYS A 63 0.76 15.70 -8.14
N GLN A 64 1.41 16.31 -9.15
CA GLN A 64 2.27 15.58 -10.09
C GLN A 64 3.50 14.98 -9.39
N PHE A 65 4.14 15.75 -8.52
CA PHE A 65 5.24 15.27 -7.70
C PHE A 65 4.78 14.10 -6.80
N PHE A 66 3.69 14.30 -6.07
CA PHE A 66 3.12 13.29 -5.16
C PHE A 66 2.76 12.00 -5.89
N TYR A 67 2.09 12.10 -7.05
CA TYR A 67 1.72 10.95 -7.86
C TYR A 67 2.94 10.11 -8.24
N LYS A 68 3.99 10.76 -8.74
CA LYS A 68 5.24 10.09 -9.10
C LYS A 68 5.90 9.44 -7.88
N LEU A 69 6.03 10.19 -6.78
CA LEU A 69 6.65 9.72 -5.55
C LEU A 69 5.97 8.47 -5.01
N VAL A 70 4.63 8.46 -4.97
CA VAL A 70 3.86 7.32 -4.47
C VAL A 70 3.97 6.14 -5.43
N LEU A 71 3.97 6.35 -6.75
CA LEU A 71 4.14 5.26 -7.73
C LEU A 71 5.51 4.59 -7.69
N GLU A 72 6.54 5.30 -7.24
CA GLU A 72 7.88 4.73 -7.05
C GLU A 72 7.96 3.78 -5.85
N GLN A 73 6.96 3.79 -4.96
CA GLN A 73 6.89 2.89 -3.81
C GLN A 73 6.31 1.52 -4.18
N GLN A 74 6.72 0.50 -3.42
CA GLN A 74 6.07 -0.81 -3.49
C GLN A 74 4.74 -0.80 -2.73
N HIS A 75 3.66 -1.20 -3.41
CA HIS A 75 2.32 -1.25 -2.86
C HIS A 75 1.87 -2.68 -2.66
N TRP A 76 2.33 -3.29 -1.57
CA TRP A 76 1.94 -4.66 -1.22
C TRP A 76 0.55 -4.67 -0.59
N HIS A 77 -0.27 -5.63 -1.01
CA HIS A 77 -1.58 -5.93 -0.46
C HIS A 77 -1.53 -7.32 0.15
N ILE A 78 -1.75 -7.42 1.46
CA ILE A 78 -1.79 -8.71 2.13
C ILE A 78 -3.06 -9.46 1.72
N LEU A 79 -2.90 -10.72 1.32
CA LEU A 79 -4.01 -11.62 0.98
C LEU A 79 -4.17 -12.75 2.00
N GLY A 80 -3.07 -13.15 2.64
CA GLY A 80 -3.09 -14.22 3.63
C GLY A 80 -2.11 -13.98 4.77
N PHE A 81 -2.52 -14.41 5.97
CA PHE A 81 -1.73 -14.39 7.20
C PHE A 81 -2.01 -15.70 7.95
N PHE A 82 -1.08 -16.64 7.88
CA PHE A 82 -1.30 -18.04 8.26
C PHE A 82 -0.36 -18.47 9.39
N GLU A 83 -0.84 -19.37 10.26
CA GLU A 83 -0.01 -20.17 11.17
C GLU A 83 0.71 -21.32 10.47
N ASP A 84 0.08 -21.90 9.44
CA ASP A 84 0.61 -23.03 8.68
C ASP A 84 1.30 -22.56 7.38
N GLU A 85 2.48 -23.12 7.12
CA GLU A 85 3.24 -22.85 5.89
C GLU A 85 2.51 -23.40 4.66
N ASP A 86 1.84 -24.55 4.79
CA ASP A 86 1.16 -25.23 3.68
C ASP A 86 -0.04 -24.41 3.17
N ASP A 87 -0.77 -23.73 4.06
CA ASP A 87 -1.85 -22.80 3.68
C ASP A 87 -1.31 -21.64 2.82
N ALA A 88 -0.15 -21.12 3.20
CA ALA A 88 0.50 -20.04 2.51
C ALA A 88 1.03 -20.50 1.13
N ILE A 89 1.63 -21.69 1.04
CA ILE A 89 2.04 -22.31 -0.23
C ILE A 89 0.82 -22.52 -1.15
N ALA A 90 -0.29 -23.04 -0.61
CA ALA A 90 -1.51 -23.24 -1.37
C ALA A 90 -2.07 -21.93 -1.95
N LEU A 91 -2.00 -20.82 -1.19
CA LEU A 91 -2.38 -19.50 -1.72
C LEU A 91 -1.42 -19.03 -2.82
N GLU A 92 -0.11 -19.22 -2.67
CA GLU A 92 0.88 -18.88 -3.69
C GLU A 92 0.65 -19.63 -5.00
N GLU A 93 0.38 -20.94 -4.93
CA GLU A 93 0.06 -21.76 -6.09
C GLU A 93 -1.22 -21.30 -6.78
N ARG A 94 -2.25 -20.96 -6.00
CA ARG A 94 -3.48 -20.39 -6.54
C ARG A 94 -3.24 -19.05 -7.25
N LEU A 95 -2.41 -18.16 -6.68
CA LEU A 95 -2.06 -16.88 -7.31
C LEU A 95 -1.29 -17.11 -8.62
N LYS A 96 -0.31 -18.01 -8.62
CA LYS A 96 0.43 -18.39 -9.83
C LYS A 96 -0.48 -19.00 -10.90
N SER A 97 -1.47 -19.80 -10.51
CA SER A 97 -2.42 -20.42 -11.45
C SER A 97 -3.27 -19.41 -12.23
N ILE A 98 -3.48 -18.22 -11.66
CA ILE A 98 -4.15 -17.11 -12.34
C ILE A 98 -3.15 -16.15 -12.99
N GLY A 99 -1.84 -16.40 -12.92
CA GLY A 99 -0.79 -15.54 -13.46
C GLY A 99 -0.62 -14.24 -12.66
N VAL A 100 -0.63 -14.34 -11.34
CA VAL A 100 -0.25 -13.27 -10.39
C VAL A 100 0.97 -13.77 -9.63
N GLU A 101 2.01 -12.94 -9.52
CA GLU A 101 3.22 -13.31 -8.77
C GLU A 101 3.01 -13.02 -7.27
N PRO A 102 3.05 -14.04 -6.40
CA PRO A 102 2.95 -13.82 -4.97
C PRO A 102 4.27 -13.29 -4.39
N ILE A 103 4.16 -12.55 -3.29
CA ILE A 103 5.29 -12.11 -2.48
C ILE A 103 5.19 -12.75 -1.11
N ARG A 104 6.21 -13.53 -0.74
CA ARG A 104 6.33 -14.19 0.57
C ARG A 104 7.11 -13.31 1.55
N ASN A 105 6.58 -13.13 2.76
CA ASN A 105 7.24 -12.34 3.80
C ASN A 105 6.96 -12.90 5.20
N ASP A 106 7.78 -13.86 5.62
CA ASP A 106 7.57 -14.61 6.84
C ASP A 106 8.03 -13.88 8.10
N ILE A 107 7.29 -14.08 9.18
CA ILE A 107 7.65 -13.61 10.51
C ILE A 107 8.07 -14.83 11.31
N PRO A 108 9.36 -15.01 11.66
CA PRO A 108 9.81 -16.21 12.35
C PRO A 108 9.31 -16.30 13.80
N ALA A 109 9.03 -15.16 14.44
CA ALA A 109 8.51 -15.07 15.80
C ALA A 109 7.59 -13.86 15.92
N TYR A 110 6.28 -14.07 15.82
CA TYR A 110 5.29 -12.99 15.82
C TYR A 110 4.95 -12.50 17.24
N LYS A 111 4.34 -13.34 18.09
CA LYS A 111 4.11 -13.01 19.52
C LYS A 111 5.15 -13.60 20.45
N HIS A 112 5.68 -14.76 20.11
CA HIS A 112 6.72 -15.46 20.86
C HIS A 112 7.62 -16.28 19.91
N ARG A 113 8.70 -16.86 20.46
CA ARG A 113 9.75 -17.53 19.68
C ARG A 113 9.23 -18.66 18.78
N ASP A 114 8.21 -19.40 19.22
CA ASP A 114 7.63 -20.54 18.51
C ASP A 114 6.27 -20.20 17.86
N ASP A 115 6.11 -18.97 17.37
CA ASP A 115 4.91 -18.46 16.68
C ASP A 115 5.30 -17.89 15.30
N PRO A 116 5.66 -18.76 14.33
CA PRO A 116 5.90 -18.30 12.97
C PRO A 116 4.59 -17.83 12.34
N ARG A 117 4.66 -16.82 11.48
CA ARG A 117 3.53 -16.37 10.67
C ARG A 117 3.95 -16.24 9.22
N TYR A 118 3.14 -16.83 8.35
CA TYR A 118 3.39 -16.88 6.93
C TYR A 118 2.46 -15.91 6.23
N ARG A 119 3.04 -14.94 5.53
CA ARG A 119 2.27 -13.87 4.90
C ARG A 119 2.48 -13.87 3.41
N VAL A 120 1.37 -13.81 2.68
CA VAL A 120 1.36 -13.77 1.22
C VAL A 120 0.74 -12.46 0.77
N PHE A 121 1.46 -11.75 -0.08
CA PHE A 121 1.07 -10.46 -0.63
C PHE A 121 1.03 -10.51 -2.17
N VAL A 122 0.37 -9.51 -2.75
CA VAL A 122 0.49 -9.14 -4.17
C VAL A 122 0.81 -7.65 -4.28
N ALA A 123 1.31 -7.20 -5.43
CA ALA A 123 1.71 -5.80 -5.60
C ALA A 123 0.85 -5.05 -6.62
N GLY A 124 0.57 -3.77 -6.32
CA GLY A 124 -0.04 -2.84 -7.28
C GLY A 124 -1.34 -3.37 -7.88
N LYS A 125 -1.46 -3.32 -9.22
CA LYS A 125 -2.68 -3.69 -9.96
C LYS A 125 -3.07 -5.16 -9.87
N ASP A 126 -2.18 -6.06 -9.44
CA ASP A 126 -2.53 -7.47 -9.30
C ASP A 126 -3.66 -7.70 -8.29
N ILE A 127 -3.84 -6.77 -7.34
CA ILE A 127 -4.97 -6.80 -6.40
C ILE A 127 -6.33 -6.78 -7.10
N PHE A 128 -6.45 -6.11 -8.25
CA PHE A 128 -7.71 -6.07 -9.01
C PHE A 128 -8.03 -7.40 -9.66
N LYS A 129 -7.00 -8.08 -10.16
CA LYS A 129 -7.15 -9.39 -10.77
C LYS A 129 -7.58 -10.43 -9.74
N VAL A 130 -6.97 -10.39 -8.55
CA VAL A 130 -7.35 -11.23 -7.40
C VAL A 130 -8.80 -10.95 -7.01
N ARG A 131 -9.17 -9.69 -6.76
CA ARG A 131 -10.54 -9.31 -6.35
C ARG A 131 -11.59 -9.65 -7.40
N GLY A 132 -11.29 -9.47 -8.68
CA GLY A 132 -12.20 -9.79 -9.77
C GLY A 132 -12.52 -11.28 -9.88
N LEU A 133 -11.58 -12.15 -9.50
CA LEU A 133 -11.75 -13.61 -9.57
C LEU A 133 -12.28 -14.21 -8.26
N TRP A 134 -11.83 -13.69 -7.12
CA TRP A 134 -12.06 -14.32 -5.81
C TRP A 134 -12.95 -13.48 -4.88
N GLY A 135 -13.43 -12.33 -5.33
CA GLY A 135 -14.21 -11.37 -4.53
C GLY A 135 -13.33 -10.50 -3.62
N ASP A 136 -13.97 -9.70 -2.78
CA ASP A 136 -13.26 -8.97 -1.72
C ASP A 136 -12.76 -9.99 -0.69
N THR A 137 -11.52 -10.45 -0.88
CA THR A 137 -10.86 -11.37 0.04
C THR A 137 -10.61 -10.64 1.36
N ALA A 138 -11.39 -10.96 2.40
CA ALA A 138 -10.95 -10.73 3.76
C ALA A 138 -9.62 -11.47 3.95
N VAL A 139 -8.65 -10.85 4.61
CA VAL A 139 -7.39 -11.53 4.95
C VAL A 139 -7.76 -12.84 5.64
N THR A 140 -7.35 -13.96 5.06
CA THR A 140 -7.57 -15.26 5.71
C THR A 140 -6.62 -15.30 6.91
N TYR A 141 -7.22 -15.29 8.10
CA TYR A 141 -6.54 -15.58 9.35
C TYR A 141 -6.86 -17.03 9.71
N THR A 142 -5.86 -17.90 9.67
CA THR A 142 -5.91 -19.23 10.28
C THR A 142 -4.79 -19.37 11.28
#